data_AF-A0A535X0W1-F1
#
_entry.id   AF-A0A535X0W1-F1
#
_cell.length_a   1.000
_cell.length_b   1.000
_cell.length_c   1.000
_cell.angle_alpha   90.00
_cell.angle_beta   90.00
_cell.angle_gamma   90.00
#
_symmetry.space_group_name_H-M   'P 1'
#
loop_
_entity.id
_entity.type
_entity.pdbx_description
1 polymer ?
#
loop_
_entity_poly.entity_id
_entity_poly.type
_entity_poly.pdbx_seq_one_letter_code
_entity_poly.pdbx_strand_id
1 'polypeptide(L)' 'MSGFSAPHCGSLRASDEGRELELYGWVARRRDHGGLIFIDLRDRWGTVQVVFNPAHAPQAHTTASDLRSEFVV' A
#
# COMPACT_ATOMS: atom_id res chain seq x y z
N MET A 1 -16.20 -1.25 -17.20
CA MET A 1 -15.69 -1.44 -15.83
C MET A 1 -15.29 -0.09 -15.26
N SER A 2 -16.28 0.74 -14.93
CA SER A 2 -16.11 2.02 -14.23
C SER A 2 -16.46 1.79 -12.76
N GLY A 3 -15.51 1.98 -11.84
CA GLY A 3 -15.80 1.77 -10.41
C GLY A 3 -14.75 2.29 -9.44
N PHE A 4 -13.51 2.51 -9.88
CA PHE A 4 -12.45 3.02 -9.00
C PHE A 4 -11.90 4.32 -9.58
N SER A 5 -12.08 5.43 -8.85
CA SER A 5 -11.43 6.72 -9.13
C SER A 5 -10.03 6.82 -8.50
N ALA A 6 -9.52 5.70 -7.97
CA ALA A 6 -8.21 5.62 -7.35
C ALA A 6 -7.10 6.01 -8.34
N PRO A 7 -6.13 6.81 -7.91
CA PRO A 7 -4.92 7.03 -8.68
C PRO A 7 -4.14 5.72 -8.84
N HIS A 8 -3.22 5.70 -9.79
CA HIS A 8 -2.35 4.55 -10.01
C HIS A 8 -1.17 4.58 -9.03
N CYS A 9 -0.69 3.42 -8.59
CA CYS A 9 0.43 3.28 -7.65
C CYS A 9 1.66 4.08 -8.11
N GLY A 10 2.01 4.01 -9.40
CA GLY A 10 3.14 4.76 -9.97
C GLY A 10 2.88 6.26 -10.23
N SER A 11 1.67 6.76 -9.98
CA SER A 11 1.27 8.13 -10.33
C SER A 11 1.47 9.17 -9.23
N LEU A 12 1.67 8.75 -7.97
CA LEU A 12 1.83 9.68 -6.84
C LEU A 12 3.07 10.57 -7.00
N ARG A 13 2.95 11.84 -6.58
CA ARG A 13 3.99 12.86 -6.60
C ARG A 13 4.06 13.58 -5.26
N ALA A 14 5.13 14.37 -5.07
CA ALA A 14 5.27 15.21 -3.86
C ALA A 14 4.10 16.20 -3.68
N SER A 15 3.46 16.63 -4.77
CA SER A 15 2.26 17.48 -4.74
C SER A 15 1.03 16.79 -4.16
N ASP A 16 1.05 15.48 -3.96
CA ASP A 16 -0.06 14.72 -3.37
C ASP A 16 0.03 14.60 -1.84
N GLU A 17 1.02 15.24 -1.22
CA GLU A 17 1.19 15.24 0.23
C GLU A 17 -0.08 15.71 0.97
N GLY A 18 -0.41 15.02 2.06
CA GLY A 18 -1.58 15.31 2.90
C GLY A 18 -2.91 14.84 2.35
N ARG A 19 -2.96 14.28 1.13
CA ARG A 19 -4.20 13.73 0.55
C ARG A 19 -4.48 12.33 1.09
N GLU A 20 -5.72 12.08 1.46
CA GLU A 20 -6.24 10.72 1.69
C GLU A 20 -6.61 10.11 0.34
N LEU A 21 -6.12 8.90 0.07
CA LEU A 21 -6.25 8.22 -1.21
C LEU A 21 -6.49 6.72 -0.99
N GLU A 22 -7.25 6.12 -1.90
CA GLU A 22 -7.36 4.66 -2.02
C GLU A 22 -6.49 4.19 -3.18
N LEU A 23 -5.81 3.06 -3.01
CA LEU A 23 -4.96 2.43 -4.02
C LEU A 23 -5.29 0.95 -4.05
N TYR A 24 -5.19 0.36 -5.24
CA TYR A 24 -5.48 -1.04 -5.47
C TYR A 24 -4.33 -1.67 -6.26
N GLY A 25 -3.91 -2.88 -5.89
CA GLY A 25 -2.82 -3.54 -6.58
C GLY A 25 -2.42 -4.90 -6.01
N TRP A 26 -1.23 -5.34 -6.39
CA TRP A 26 -0.62 -6.59 -5.94
C TRP A 26 0.53 -6.31 -5.00
N VAL A 27 0.64 -7.10 -3.93
CA VAL A 27 1.80 -7.08 -3.03
C VAL A 27 3.02 -7.63 -3.76
N ALA A 28 3.83 -6.75 -4.35
CA ALA A 28 5.05 -7.13 -5.07
C ALA A 28 6.20 -7.52 -4.12
N ARG A 29 6.26 -6.89 -2.94
CA ARG A 29 7.23 -7.23 -1.89
C ARG A 29 6.70 -6.89 -0.52
N ARG A 30 6.93 -7.77 0.44
CA ARG A 30 6.70 -7.52 1.88
C ARG A 30 8.04 -7.49 2.60
N ARG A 31 8.25 -6.45 3.42
CA ARG A 31 9.41 -6.33 4.30
C ARG A 31 8.90 -6.05 5.72
N ASP A 32 9.31 -6.88 6.65
CA ASP A 32 8.89 -6.81 8.05
C ASP A 32 10.13 -6.57 8.92
N HIS A 33 10.13 -5.46 9.63
CA HIS A 33 11.22 -5.04 10.51
C HIS A 33 10.83 -5.17 12.00
N GLY A 34 9.81 -5.97 12.32
CA GLY A 34 9.33 -6.24 13.68
C GLY A 34 8.46 -5.14 14.28
N GLY A 35 8.79 -3.87 14.04
CA GLY A 35 8.00 -2.71 14.48
C GLY A 35 7.27 -1.96 13.37
N LEU A 36 7.63 -2.21 12.11
CA LEU A 36 7.02 -1.62 10.91
C LEU A 36 6.93 -2.67 9.81
N ILE A 37 5.84 -2.64 9.06
CA ILE A 37 5.67 -3.44 7.86
C ILE A 37 5.66 -2.51 6.65
N PHE A 38 6.48 -2.84 5.65
CA PHE A 38 6.54 -2.16 4.37
C PHE A 38 6.00 -3.08 3.28
N ILE A 39 5.08 -2.56 2.49
CA ILE A 39 4.54 -3.22 1.31
C ILE A 39 4.89 -2.38 0.08
N ASP A 40 5.51 -3.02 -0.89
CA ASP A 40 5.59 -2.49 -2.25
C ASP A 40 4.31 -2.92 -2.97
N LEU A 41 3.35 -2.01 -3.13
CA LEU A 41 2.10 -2.24 -3.84
C LEU A 41 2.29 -1.87 -5.31
N ARG A 42 2.02 -2.82 -6.20
CA ARG A 42 2.24 -2.69 -7.65
C ARG A 42 0.93 -2.73 -8.41
N ASP A 43 0.78 -1.85 -9.38
CA ASP A 43 -0.22 -1.96 -10.45
C ASP A 43 0.45 -1.91 -11.83
N ARG A 44 -0.34 -1.78 -12.91
CA ARG A 44 0.21 -1.76 -14.27
C ARG A 44 1.06 -0.52 -14.59
N TRP A 45 0.99 0.53 -13.77
CA TRP A 45 1.67 1.80 -14.02
C TRP A 45 2.87 2.04 -13.10
N GLY A 46 3.07 1.20 -12.09
CA GLY A 46 4.26 1.23 -11.25
C GLY A 46 4.02 0.70 -9.85
N THR A 47 4.88 1.12 -8.93
CA THR A 47 4.90 0.67 -7.53
C THR A 47 4.86 1.86 -6.59
N VAL A 48 4.16 1.71 -5.49
CA VAL A 48 4.16 2.64 -4.34
C VAL A 48 4.57 1.88 -3.08
N GLN A 49 5.24 2.55 -2.15
CA GLN A 49 5.53 2.00 -0.83
C GLN A 49 4.43 2.38 0.15
N VAL A 50 3.82 1.39 0.79
CA VAL A 50 2.86 1.57 1.90
C VAL A 50 3.54 1.15 3.20
N VAL A 51 3.43 1.98 4.22
CA VAL A 51 4.02 1.74 5.55
C VAL A 51 2.91 1.54 6.57
N PHE A 52 2.91 0.39 7.24
CA PHE A 52 2.01 0.10 8.34
C PHE A 52 2.76 0.34 9.65
N ASN A 53 2.34 1.38 10.39
CA ASN A 53 2.91 1.74 11.69
C ASN A 53 1.89 1.46 12.80
N PRO A 54 2.16 0.53 13.74
CA PRO A 54 1.20 0.16 14.79
C PRO A 54 0.94 1.30 15.79
N ALA A 55 1.81 2.31 15.90
CA ALA A 55 1.57 3.49 16.71
C ALA A 55 0.46 4.41 16.15
N HIS A 56 0.19 4.33 14.83
CA HIS A 56 -0.84 5.13 14.17
C HIS A 56 -2.05 4.29 13.73
N ALA A 57 -1.83 3.05 13.31
CA ALA A 57 -2.86 2.17 12.76
C ALA A 57 -2.63 0.70 13.18
N PRO A 58 -2.90 0.33 14.45
CA PRO A 58 -2.63 -1.00 14.95
C PRO A 58 -3.42 -2.10 14.24
N GLN A 59 -4.69 -1.84 13.89
CA GLN A 59 -5.52 -2.81 13.16
C GLN A 59 -4.95 -3.06 11.75
N ALA A 60 -4.55 -2.00 11.04
CA ALA A 60 -3.97 -2.13 9.71
C ALA A 60 -2.63 -2.89 9.76
N HIS A 61 -1.83 -2.68 10.80
CA HIS A 61 -0.59 -3.44 11.01
C HIS A 61 -0.87 -4.94 11.21
N THR A 62 -1.87 -5.30 12.01
CA THR A 62 -2.29 -6.71 12.16
C THR A 62 -2.77 -7.29 10.84
N THR A 63 -3.59 -6.59 10.06
CA THR A 63 -4.00 -7.08 8.74
C THR A 63 -2.81 -7.23 7.78
N ALA A 64 -1.87 -6.29 7.82
CA ALA A 64 -0.66 -6.33 6.98
C ALA A 64 0.31 -7.47 7.36
N SER A 65 0.25 -8.03 8.57
CA SER A 65 1.08 -9.17 8.95
C SER A 65 0.74 -10.44 8.17
N ASP A 66 -0.50 -10.55 7.71
CA ASP A 66 -1.01 -11.73 7.02
C ASP A 66 -0.81 -11.65 5.49
N LEU A 67 -0.50 -10.46 4.97
CA LEU A 67 -0.23 -10.27 3.54
C LEU A 67 0.96 -11.12 3.07
N ARG A 68 0.84 -11.66 1.86
CA ARG A 68 1.89 -12.45 1.19
C ARG A 68 2.10 -11.91 -0.23
N SER A 69 3.16 -12.39 -0.88
CA SER A 69 3.48 -12.01 -2.26
C SER A 69 2.28 -12.28 -3.17
N GLU A 70 2.01 -11.35 -4.08
CA GLU A 70 0.96 -11.38 -5.09
C GLU A 70 -0.49 -11.38 -4.55
N PHE A 71 -0.70 -11.09 -3.26
CA PHE A 71 -2.04 -10.79 -2.76
C PHE A 71 -2.60 -9.55 -3.47
N VAL A 72 -3.88 -9.61 -3.85
CA VAL A 72 -4.64 -8.46 -4.34
C VAL A 72 -5.23 -7.73 -3.14
N VAL A 73 -4.93 -6.44 -3.04
CA VAL A 73 -5.40 -5.55 -1.96
C VAL A 73 -5.88 -4.22 -2.51
#